data_AF-A0A376VSL3-F1
#
_entry.id   AF-A0A376VSL3-F1
#
_cell.length_a   1.000
_cell.length_b   1.000
_cell.length_c   1.000
_cell.angle_alpha   90.00
_cell.angle_beta   90.00
_cell.angle_gamma   90.00
#
_symmetry.space_group_name_H-M   'P 1'
#
loop_
_entity.id
_entity.type
_entity.pdbx_description
1 polymer ?
#
loop_
_entity_poly.entity_id
_entity_poly.type
_entity_poly.pdbx_seq_one_letter_code
_entity_poly.pdbx_strand_id
1 'polypeptide(L)'
;MSLSRALDKYLKTVSVHKKGHLQEFYRVNVIKRHPMADRYMDEITTIDIAGYRDQRLAQINPRNRASNHRNTVRLELALLSSLFNIARVEWGTCRMNSC
;
A
#
# COMPACT_ATOMS: atom_id res chain seq x y z
N MET A 1 10.23 -8.02 -7.10
CA MET A 1 9.23 -8.79 -6.30
C MET A 1 7.86 -8.17 -6.51
N SER A 2 6.76 -8.94 -6.48
CA SER A 2 5.42 -8.35 -6.61
C SER A 2 5.05 -7.52 -5.37
N LEU A 3 4.22 -6.49 -5.55
CA LEU A 3 3.76 -5.65 -4.44
C LEU A 3 2.99 -6.48 -3.40
N SER A 4 2.16 -7.43 -3.82
CA SER A 4 1.42 -8.35 -2.95
C SER A 4 2.36 -9.13 -2.02
N ARG A 5 3.45 -9.68 -2.58
CA ARG A 5 4.46 -10.40 -1.79
C ARG A 5 5.25 -9.47 -0.86
N ALA A 6 5.54 -8.25 -1.31
CA ALA A 6 6.20 -7.23 -0.52
C ALA A 6 5.36 -6.82 0.70
N LEU A 7 4.05 -6.64 0.52
CA LEU A 7 3.11 -6.34 1.60
C LEU A 7 3.06 -7.47 2.63
N ASP A 8 3.04 -8.72 2.19
CA ASP A 8 3.09 -9.88 3.09
C ASP A 8 4.41 -9.95 3.87
N LYS A 9 5.54 -9.65 3.20
CA LYS A 9 6.85 -9.56 3.86
C LYS A 9 6.85 -8.44 4.90
N TYR A 10 6.37 -7.25 4.56
CA TYR A 10 6.28 -6.11 5.46
C TYR A 10 5.45 -6.40 6.70
N LEU A 11 4.31 -7.08 6.55
CA LEU A 11 3.49 -7.47 7.69
C LEU A 11 4.25 -8.37 8.67
N LYS A 12 5.02 -9.33 8.14
CA LYS A 12 5.77 -10.31 8.93
C LYS A 12 7.03 -9.73 9.57
N THR A 13 7.71 -8.78 8.93
CA THR A 13 9.03 -8.32 9.39
C THR A 13 9.01 -6.94 10.04
N VAL A 14 8.07 -6.07 9.67
CA VAL A 14 8.03 -4.67 10.13
C VAL A 14 6.79 -4.40 10.97
N SER A 15 5.62 -4.75 10.43
CA SER A 15 4.34 -4.41 11.06
C SER A 15 4.13 -5.14 12.40
N VAL A 16 4.62 -6.38 12.52
CA VAL A 16 4.46 -7.21 13.74
C VAL A 16 4.96 -6.53 15.01
N HIS A 17 5.93 -5.62 14.90
CA HIS A 17 6.50 -4.89 16.02
C HIS A 17 5.76 -3.56 16.33
N LYS A 18 4.75 -3.19 15.55
CA LYS A 18 4.00 -1.95 15.73
C LYS A 18 2.72 -2.17 16.52
N LYS A 19 2.40 -1.22 17.42
CA LYS A 19 1.10 -1.16 18.12
C LYS A 19 -0.09 -1.16 17.14
N GLY A 20 0.10 -0.65 15.92
CA GLY A 20 -0.90 -0.58 14.86
C GLY A 20 -0.99 -1.80 13.94
N HIS A 21 -0.35 -2.94 14.27
CA HIS A 21 -0.25 -4.11 13.40
C HIS A 21 -1.58 -4.54 12.78
N LEU A 22 -2.62 -4.69 13.61
CA LEU A 22 -3.94 -5.12 13.14
C LEU A 22 -4.55 -4.14 12.13
N GLN A 23 -4.33 -2.84 12.30
CA GLN A 23 -4.83 -1.82 11.37
C GLN A 23 -4.06 -1.86 10.05
N GLU A 24 -2.74 -2.06 10.11
CA GLU A 24 -1.92 -2.26 8.92
C GLU A 24 -2.31 -3.54 8.19
N PHE A 25 -2.61 -4.64 8.89
CA PHE A 25 -3.13 -5.87 8.29
C PHE A 25 -4.39 -5.62 7.46
N TYR A 26 -5.36 -4.88 8.00
CA TYR A 26 -6.56 -4.54 7.23
C TYR A 26 -6.24 -3.67 6.01
N ARG A 27 -5.36 -2.67 6.15
CA ARG A 27 -4.94 -1.80 5.03
C ARG A 27 -4.22 -2.59 3.94
N VAL A 28 -3.33 -3.50 4.31
CA VAL A 28 -2.65 -4.38 3.37
C VAL A 28 -3.65 -5.21 2.58
N ASN A 29 -4.64 -5.81 3.24
CA ASN A 29 -5.66 -6.59 2.54
C ASN A 29 -6.51 -5.75 1.58
N VAL A 30 -6.75 -4.47 1.88
CA VAL A 30 -7.40 -3.54 0.94
C VAL A 30 -6.51 -3.29 -0.27
N ILE A 31 -5.24 -2.97 -0.06
CA ILE A 31 -4.27 -2.70 -1.13
C ILE A 31 -4.08 -3.95 -2.03
N LYS A 32 -4.02 -5.15 -1.43
CA LYS A 32 -3.87 -6.43 -2.15
C LYS A 32 -5.02 -6.75 -3.11
N ARG A 33 -6.20 -6.14 -2.92
CA ARG A 33 -7.35 -6.32 -3.83
C ARG A 33 -7.26 -5.44 -5.07
N HIS A 34 -6.36 -4.46 -5.08
CA HIS A 34 -6.17 -3.60 -6.23
C HIS A 34 -5.25 -4.28 -7.26
N PRO A 35 -5.51 -4.16 -8.57
CA PRO A 35 -4.69 -4.81 -9.60
C PRO A 35 -3.19 -4.47 -9.56
N MET A 36 -2.84 -3.30 -9.01
CA MET A 36 -1.43 -2.91 -8.84
C MET A 36 -0.66 -3.85 -7.88
N ALA A 37 -1.35 -4.60 -7.02
CA ALA A 37 -0.73 -5.54 -6.09
C ALA A 37 -0.05 -6.70 -6.81
N ASP A 38 -0.53 -7.08 -7.99
CA ASP A 38 0.02 -8.19 -8.77
C ASP A 38 1.25 -7.78 -9.60
N ARG A 39 1.45 -6.47 -9.80
CA ARG A 39 2.60 -5.92 -10.53
C ARG A 39 3.89 -6.00 -9.72
N TYR A 40 5.02 -6.01 -10.41
CA TYR A 40 6.31 -5.93 -9.75
C TYR A 40 6.56 -4.53 -9.18
N MET A 41 7.21 -4.43 -8.01
CA MET A 41 7.40 -3.14 -7.31
C MET A 41 8.17 -2.10 -8.13
N ASP A 42 9.04 -2.52 -9.04
CA ASP A 42 9.81 -1.69 -9.95
C ASP A 42 8.99 -1.18 -11.16
N GLU A 43 7.84 -1.78 -11.43
CA GLU A 43 6.91 -1.34 -12.48
C GLU A 43 5.88 -0.33 -11.96
N ILE A 44 5.77 -0.18 -10.63
CA ILE A 44 4.78 0.69 -10.00
C ILE A 44 5.33 2.12 -9.96
N THR A 45 4.63 3.00 -10.65
CA THR A 45 5.00 4.42 -10.75
C THR A 45 4.22 5.27 -9.76
N THR A 46 4.66 6.52 -9.58
CA THR A 46 3.91 7.52 -8.81
C THR A 46 2.52 7.80 -9.41
N ILE A 47 2.36 7.63 -10.73
CA ILE A 47 1.07 7.75 -11.43
C ILE A 47 0.13 6.61 -11.01
N ASP A 48 0.63 5.38 -10.92
CA ASP A 48 -0.17 4.23 -10.45
C ASP A 48 -0.67 4.45 -9.01
N ILE A 49 0.18 5.01 -8.15
CA ILE A 49 -0.17 5.32 -6.75
C ILE A 49 -1.21 6.46 -6.68
N ALA A 50 -1.09 7.49 -7.53
CA ALA A 50 -2.08 8.55 -7.64
C ALA A 50 -3.43 8.01 -8.15
N GLY A 51 -3.41 7.13 -9.15
CA GLY A 51 -4.60 6.44 -9.65
C GLY A 51 -5.28 5.62 -8.56
N TYR A 52 -4.52 4.86 -7.77
CA TYR A 52 -5.04 4.14 -6.60
C TYR A 52 -5.71 5.09 -5.60
N ARG A 53 -5.07 6.21 -5.25
CA ARG A 53 -5.63 7.22 -4.33
C ARG A 53 -6.99 7.70 -4.82
N ASP A 54 -7.08 8.11 -6.09
CA ASP A 54 -8.27 8.74 -6.65
C ASP A 54 -9.42 7.74 -6.76
N GLN A 55 -9.13 6.50 -7.17
CA GLN A 55 -10.10 5.41 -7.17
C GLN A 55 -10.62 5.10 -5.76
N ARG A 56 -9.73 5.03 -4.76
CA ARG A 56 -10.13 4.77 -3.37
C ARG A 56 -10.99 5.89 -2.81
N LEU A 57 -10.69 7.16 -3.11
CA LEU A 57 -11.53 8.29 -2.71
C LEU A 57 -12.89 8.29 -3.40
N ALA A 58 -12.96 7.88 -4.67
CA ALA A 58 -14.23 7.77 -5.41
C ALA A 58 -15.09 6.58 -4.94
N GLN A 59 -14.46 5.53 -4.42
CA GLN A 59 -15.17 4.32 -4.00
C GLN A 59 -16.09 4.59 -2.79
N ILE A 60 -17.37 4.23 -2.95
CA ILE A 60 -18.39 4.37 -1.91
C ILE A 60 -18.18 3.30 -0.84
N ASN A 61 -18.06 3.74 0.42
CA ASN A 61 -18.00 2.85 1.57
C ASN A 61 -19.41 2.31 1.87
N PRO A 62 -19.61 0.98 1.78
CA PRO A 62 -20.92 0.38 1.98
C PRO A 62 -21.49 0.58 3.39
N ARG A 63 -20.63 0.82 4.40
CA ARG A 63 -21.09 1.05 5.79
C ARG A 63 -21.81 2.39 5.97
N ASN A 64 -21.31 3.44 5.31
CA ASN A 64 -21.74 4.81 5.56
C ASN A 64 -22.39 5.47 4.32
N ARG A 65 -22.51 4.72 3.20
CA ARG A 65 -23.01 5.20 1.90
C ARG A 65 -22.36 6.50 1.42
N ALA A 66 -21.09 6.72 1.80
CA ALA A 66 -20.30 7.88 1.45
C ALA A 66 -18.94 7.42 0.92
N SER A 67 -18.28 8.27 0.12
CA SER A 67 -16.89 8.05 -0.31
C SER A 67 -15.96 7.70 0.86
N ASN A 68 -14.90 6.92 0.59
CA ASN A 68 -13.92 6.61 1.63
C ASN A 68 -13.34 7.89 2.24
N HIS A 69 -13.23 7.90 3.56
CA HIS A 69 -12.71 9.05 4.28
C HIS A 69 -11.26 9.33 3.86
N ARG A 70 -10.94 10.60 3.61
CA ARG A 70 -9.60 11.05 3.18
C ARG A 70 -8.48 10.53 4.09
N ASN A 71 -8.72 10.51 5.40
CA ASN A 71 -7.73 10.00 6.36
C ASN A 71 -7.45 8.49 6.18
N THR A 72 -8.45 7.68 5.82
CA THR A 72 -8.25 6.24 5.57
C THR A 72 -7.33 6.03 4.38
N VAL A 73 -7.61 6.72 3.26
CA VAL A 73 -6.78 6.64 2.05
C VAL A 73 -5.36 7.17 2.33
N ARG A 74 -5.23 8.27 3.08
CA ARG A 74 -3.92 8.80 3.49
C ARG A 74 -3.09 7.79 4.27
N LEU A 75 -3.71 7.00 5.14
CA LEU A 75 -3.03 5.96 5.92
C LEU A 75 -2.63 4.75 5.06
N GLU A 76 -3.41 4.40 4.03
CA GLU A 76 -3.02 3.41 3.03
C GLU A 76 -1.79 3.88 2.23
N LEU A 77 -1.77 5.14 1.79
CA LEU A 77 -0.63 5.74 1.08
C LEU A 77 0.62 5.84 1.96
N ALA A 78 0.47 6.18 3.23
CA ALA A 78 1.58 6.20 4.19
C ALA A 78 2.20 4.80 4.38
N LEU A 79 1.38 3.75 4.39
CA LEU A 79 1.85 2.37 4.45
C LEU A 79 2.64 2.01 3.18
N LEU A 80 2.13 2.35 1.99
CA LEU A 80 2.83 2.14 0.73
C LEU A 80 4.19 2.86 0.71
N SER A 81 4.23 4.13 1.13
CA SER A 81 5.48 4.89 1.21
C SER A 81 6.50 4.23 2.15
N SER A 82 6.06 3.76 3.32
CA SER A 82 6.94 3.03 4.25
C SER A 82 7.44 1.72 3.63
N LEU A 83 6.57 0.97 2.97
CA LEU A 83 6.91 -0.27 2.27
C LEU A 83 7.98 -0.05 1.19
N PHE A 84 7.76 0.91 0.28
CA PHE A 84 8.69 1.20 -0.81
C PHE A 84 10.05 1.67 -0.31
N ASN A 85 10.07 2.48 0.76
CA ASN A 85 11.32 2.89 1.40
C ASN A 85 12.12 1.69 1.92
N ILE A 86 11.47 0.75 2.61
CA ILE A 86 12.12 -0.47 3.12
C ILE A 86 12.54 -1.38 1.97
N ALA A 87 11.70 -1.55 0.96
CA ALA A 87 12.01 -2.40 -0.20
C ALA A 87 13.21 -1.89 -1.00
N ARG A 88 13.39 -0.56 -1.07
CA ARG A 88 14.54 0.10 -1.68
C ARG A 88 15.81 -0.09 -0.86
N VAL A 89 15.74 0.18 0.45
CA VAL A 89 16.94 0.20 1.32
C VAL A 89 17.39 -1.20 1.71
N GLU A 90 16.46 -2.06 2.11
CA GLU A 90 16.79 -3.35 2.75
C GLU A 90 16.64 -4.54 1.80
N TRP A 91 15.72 -4.46 0.83
CA TRP A 91 15.41 -5.63 -0.03
C TRP A 91 16.00 -5.52 -1.42
N GLY A 92 16.64 -4.40 -1.77
CA GLY A 92 17.30 -4.18 -3.05
C GLY A 92 16.39 -4.34 -4.27
N THR A 93 15.07 -4.26 -4.09
CA THR A 93 14.08 -4.66 -5.10
C THR A 93 13.45 -3.47 -5.82
N CYS A 94 13.66 -2.25 -5.33
CA CYS A 94 13.27 -1.02 -6.04
C CYS A 94 14.56 -0.30 -6.46
N ARG A 95 15.02 -0.52 -7.70
CA ARG A 95 16.32 -0.01 -8.17
C ARG A 95 16.24 1.31 -8.95
N MET A 96 15.08 1.93 -9.14
CA MET A 96 14.97 3.19 -9.87
C MET A 96 14.11 4.24 -9.17
N ASN A 97 14.56 5.49 -9.30
CA ASN A 97 14.00 6.71 -8.76
C ASN A 97 12.56 6.96 -9.24
N SER A 98 11.59 6.48 -8.49
CA SER A 98 10.24 7.05 -8.49
C SER A 98 9.72 7.07 -7.07
N CYS A 99 10.33 7.97 -6.28
CA CYS A 99 9.77 8.49 -5.04
C CYS A 99 8.99 9.76 -5.33
#